data_AF-A0A0T6Z460-F1
#
_entry.id   AF-A0A0T6Z460-F1
#
_cell.length_a   1.000
_cell.length_b   1.000
_cell.length_c   1.000
_cell.angle_alpha   90.00
_cell.angle_beta   90.00
_cell.angle_gamma   90.00
#
_symmetry.space_group_name_H-M   'P 1'
#
loop_
_entity.id
_entity.type
_entity.pdbx_description
1 polymer ?
#
loop_
_entity_poly.entity_id
_entity_poly.type
_entity_poly.pdbx_seq_one_letter_code
_entity_poly.pdbx_strand_id
1 'polypeptide(L)'
;MHGMDNCNFAAAHDAARSAKAALPESEYSDEEIRFHQSEVFRLSREEAAEKLLVDALSTLNQEHLPSAEIRFRPRDGSLRRSWPKACFVDAHQTYVDGLQTFDGIVRKARRPQDLTDLTRALMALIETANKIALGGWDVNWRQNVQWALRGSRYGLSGYWLVERYENLPDRTTLSERLEIIGGPIFYRQMRKREKLGKITPVVFAGDSEKAYGGVFLSLNRGVGRRYWSDWVVDERGACLRVLSD
;
A
#
# COMPACT_ATOMS: atom_id res chain seq x y z
N MET A 1 74.48 -20.32 58.59
CA MET A 1 74.47 -20.84 57.21
C MET A 1 73.05 -20.69 56.68
N HIS A 2 72.92 -20.01 55.53
CA HIS A 2 71.80 -19.85 54.56
C HIS A 2 70.34 -19.97 55.06
N GLY A 3 69.38 -19.11 54.70
CA GLY A 3 69.27 -18.20 53.54
C GLY A 3 67.88 -18.42 52.89
N MET A 4 67.00 -17.41 53.05
CA MET A 4 65.84 -16.95 52.26
C MET A 4 65.14 -17.83 51.18
N ASP A 5 63.80 -17.85 51.30
CA ASP A 5 62.76 -17.46 50.32
C ASP A 5 62.68 -17.97 48.85
N ASN A 6 61.45 -18.39 48.52
CA ASN A 6 60.61 -18.00 47.37
C ASN A 6 60.82 -18.55 45.93
N CYS A 7 59.63 -18.85 45.35
CA CYS A 7 59.15 -18.48 44.01
C CYS A 7 59.49 -19.30 42.73
N ASN A 8 58.40 -19.82 42.14
CA ASN A 8 57.84 -19.56 40.79
C ASN A 8 58.54 -19.96 39.47
N PHE A 9 57.66 -20.49 38.60
CA PHE A 9 57.50 -20.28 37.15
C PHE A 9 58.46 -20.90 36.10
N ALA A 10 57.88 -21.84 35.35
CA ALA A 10 57.68 -21.83 33.88
C ALA A 10 58.79 -22.28 32.91
N ALA A 11 58.29 -22.72 31.74
CA ALA A 11 58.94 -23.17 30.51
C ALA A 11 59.45 -24.64 30.57
N ALA A 12 59.38 -25.48 29.54
CA ALA A 12 59.24 -25.30 28.09
C ALA A 12 58.75 -26.65 27.48
N HIS A 13 57.79 -26.64 26.56
CA HIS A 13 57.95 -26.92 25.12
C HIS A 13 58.15 -28.39 24.68
N ASP A 14 57.26 -28.79 23.76
CA ASP A 14 57.45 -29.74 22.65
C ASP A 14 57.72 -31.24 22.91
N ALA A 15 56.70 -32.07 22.66
CA ALA A 15 56.69 -32.99 21.50
C ALA A 15 55.43 -33.90 21.49
N ALA A 16 54.92 -34.17 20.28
CA ALA A 16 53.85 -35.12 19.88
C ALA A 16 52.40 -34.69 20.25
N ARG A 17 51.53 -34.18 19.35
CA ARG A 17 51.24 -34.42 17.91
C ARG A 17 51.02 -35.89 17.53
N SER A 18 49.75 -36.23 17.27
CA SER A 18 49.18 -37.19 16.29
C SER A 18 48.02 -37.95 16.94
N ALA A 19 46.76 -37.93 16.51
CA ALA A 19 46.15 -37.55 15.25
C ALA A 19 44.74 -36.97 15.52
N LYS A 20 44.51 -35.71 15.14
CA LYS A 20 43.17 -35.24 14.82
C LYS A 20 42.97 -35.55 13.34
N ALA A 21 42.03 -36.44 13.03
CA ALA A 21 41.60 -36.69 11.67
C ALA A 21 41.24 -35.35 11.02
N ALA A 22 42.05 -34.93 10.06
CA ALA A 22 41.70 -33.84 9.16
C ALA A 22 40.52 -34.32 8.33
N LEU A 23 39.36 -33.73 8.55
CA LEU A 23 38.30 -33.75 7.53
C LEU A 23 38.92 -33.14 6.26
N PRO A 24 38.65 -33.69 5.07
CA PRO A 24 39.11 -33.05 3.85
C PRO A 24 38.46 -31.67 3.79
N GLU A 25 39.24 -30.61 3.95
CA GLU A 25 38.87 -29.30 3.45
C GLU A 25 38.73 -29.48 1.94
N SER A 26 37.50 -29.65 1.46
CA SER A 26 37.24 -29.47 0.04
C SER A 26 37.55 -28.00 -0.23
N GLU A 27 38.73 -27.74 -0.77
CA GLU A 27 39.05 -26.47 -1.41
C GLU A 27 38.02 -26.29 -2.52
N TYR A 28 36.92 -25.61 -2.21
CA TYR A 28 36.04 -25.10 -3.23
C TYR A 28 36.91 -24.26 -4.16
N SER A 29 36.92 -24.60 -5.44
CA SER A 29 37.70 -23.82 -6.40
C SER A 29 37.23 -22.38 -6.37
N ASP A 30 38.13 -21.41 -6.57
CA ASP A 30 37.77 -19.98 -6.63
C ASP A 30 36.65 -19.70 -7.67
N GLU A 31 36.47 -20.58 -8.64
CA GLU A 31 35.41 -20.54 -9.63
C GLU A 31 34.04 -20.96 -9.05
N GLU A 32 33.97 -22.01 -8.23
CA GLU A 32 32.75 -22.44 -7.54
C GLU A 32 32.29 -21.41 -6.50
N ILE A 33 33.23 -20.80 -5.77
CA ILE A 33 32.91 -19.72 -4.82
C ILE A 33 32.33 -18.51 -5.57
N ARG A 34 32.96 -18.11 -6.68
CA ARG A 34 32.47 -17.01 -7.53
C ARG A 34 31.10 -17.33 -8.15
N PHE A 35 30.89 -18.57 -8.59
CA PHE A 35 29.61 -19.03 -9.10
C PHE A 35 28.51 -18.97 -8.02
N HIS A 36 28.75 -19.51 -6.83
CA HIS A 36 27.80 -19.45 -5.72
C HIS A 36 27.48 -18.01 -5.30
N GLN A 37 28.48 -17.12 -5.24
CA GLN A 37 28.26 -15.71 -4.97
C GLN A 37 27.42 -15.04 -6.06
N SER A 38 27.65 -15.38 -7.33
CA SER A 38 26.86 -14.86 -8.45
C SER A 38 25.40 -15.33 -8.41
N GLU A 39 25.16 -16.58 -8.01
CA GLU A 39 23.81 -17.14 -7.87
C GLU A 39 23.07 -16.52 -6.67
N VAL A 40 23.73 -16.34 -5.53
CA VAL A 40 23.15 -15.63 -4.37
C VAL A 40 22.79 -14.19 -4.75
N PHE A 41 23.67 -13.50 -5.51
CA PHE A 41 23.41 -12.15 -5.97
C PHE A 41 22.27 -12.08 -6.99
N ARG A 42 22.18 -13.06 -7.91
CA ARG A 42 21.06 -13.19 -8.86
C ARG A 42 19.74 -13.39 -8.14
N LEU A 43 19.67 -14.34 -7.21
CA LEU A 43 18.48 -14.62 -6.41
C LEU A 43 18.04 -13.40 -5.58
N SER A 44 18.97 -12.73 -4.91
CA SER A 44 18.66 -11.50 -4.17
C SER A 44 18.11 -10.39 -5.06
N ARG A 45 18.62 -10.25 -6.29
CA ARG A 45 18.08 -9.29 -7.28
C ARG A 45 16.70 -9.70 -7.78
N GLU A 46 16.46 -10.99 -7.99
CA GLU A 46 15.16 -11.51 -8.41
C GLU A 46 14.11 -11.30 -7.32
N GLU A 47 14.42 -11.61 -6.06
CA GLU A 47 13.54 -11.33 -4.91
C GLU A 47 13.25 -9.84 -4.76
N ALA A 48 14.28 -8.99 -4.91
CA ALA A 48 14.10 -7.54 -4.86
C ALA A 48 13.23 -7.03 -6.02
N ALA A 49 13.41 -7.56 -7.23
CA ALA A 49 12.62 -7.22 -8.40
C ALA A 49 11.16 -7.70 -8.26
N GLU A 50 10.95 -8.91 -7.75
CA GLU A 50 9.63 -9.45 -7.46
C GLU A 50 8.91 -8.59 -6.42
N LYS A 51 9.59 -8.22 -5.33
CA LYS A 51 9.03 -7.30 -4.33
C LYS A 51 8.63 -5.96 -4.94
N LEU A 52 9.49 -5.35 -5.77
CA LEU A 52 9.17 -4.10 -6.45
C LEU A 52 7.96 -4.23 -7.38
N LEU A 53 7.85 -5.35 -8.10
CA LEU A 53 6.71 -5.64 -8.98
C LEU A 53 5.42 -5.86 -8.18
N VAL A 54 5.47 -6.60 -7.08
CA VAL A 54 4.34 -6.81 -6.16
C VAL A 54 3.88 -5.47 -5.57
N ASP A 55 4.81 -4.63 -5.13
CA ASP A 55 4.50 -3.31 -4.59
C ASP A 55 3.90 -2.38 -5.66
N ALA A 56 4.42 -2.41 -6.89
CA ALA A 56 3.86 -1.65 -8.01
C ALA A 56 2.45 -2.13 -8.41
N LEU A 57 2.24 -3.45 -8.49
CA LEU A 57 0.94 -4.04 -8.84
C LEU A 57 -0.09 -3.82 -7.72
N SER A 58 0.31 -3.93 -6.46
CA SER A 58 -0.56 -3.63 -5.33
C SER A 58 -1.01 -2.18 -5.37
N THR A 59 -0.10 -1.25 -5.69
CA THR A 59 -0.41 0.17 -5.87
C THR A 59 -1.43 0.42 -6.99
N LEU A 60 -1.30 -0.25 -8.14
CA LEU A 60 -2.25 -0.14 -9.27
C LEU A 60 -3.62 -0.77 -8.99
N ASN A 61 -3.69 -1.65 -7.99
CA ASN A 61 -4.91 -2.33 -7.58
C ASN A 61 -5.56 -1.70 -6.35
N GLN A 62 -5.00 -0.62 -5.80
CA GLN A 62 -5.58 0.14 -4.71
C GLN A 62 -6.97 0.66 -5.07
N GLU A 63 -7.98 0.37 -4.26
CA GLU A 63 -9.37 0.74 -4.53
C GLU A 63 -9.57 2.26 -4.61
N HIS A 64 -8.75 3.01 -3.85
CA HIS A 64 -8.78 4.47 -3.82
C HIS A 64 -8.13 5.13 -5.05
N LEU A 65 -7.38 4.37 -5.86
CA LEU A 65 -6.74 4.89 -7.06
C LEU A 65 -7.78 5.04 -8.19
N PRO A 66 -8.02 6.25 -8.70
CA PRO A 66 -8.90 6.45 -9.84
C PRO A 66 -8.38 5.73 -11.09
N SER A 67 -9.25 4.98 -11.78
CA SER A 67 -8.90 4.35 -13.05
C SER A 67 -10.03 4.44 -14.08
N ALA A 68 -9.68 4.84 -15.30
CA ALA A 68 -10.56 4.78 -16.47
C ALA A 68 -10.80 3.35 -16.96
N GLU A 69 -9.86 2.46 -16.67
CA GLU A 69 -9.87 1.09 -17.18
C GLU A 69 -10.95 0.29 -16.45
N ILE A 70 -11.82 -0.36 -17.21
CA ILE A 70 -12.81 -1.29 -16.69
C ILE A 70 -12.17 -2.68 -16.68
N ARG A 71 -12.00 -3.23 -15.49
CA ARG A 71 -11.34 -4.51 -15.26
C ARG A 71 -12.31 -5.49 -14.64
N PHE A 72 -12.51 -6.61 -15.33
CA PHE A 72 -13.28 -7.74 -14.84
C PHE A 72 -12.32 -8.82 -14.36
N ARG A 73 -12.57 -9.36 -13.18
CA ARG A 73 -11.79 -10.44 -12.57
C ARG A 73 -12.73 -11.59 -12.23
N PRO A 74 -12.39 -12.84 -12.54
CA PRO A 74 -13.21 -13.97 -12.11
C PRO A 74 -13.09 -14.12 -10.60
N ARG A 75 -14.21 -14.30 -9.91
CA ARG A 75 -14.24 -14.46 -8.44
C ARG A 75 -13.57 -15.76 -8.00
N ASP A 76 -13.76 -16.82 -8.79
CA ASP A 76 -13.10 -18.11 -8.64
C ASP A 76 -11.92 -18.24 -9.62
N GLY A 77 -10.73 -17.81 -9.17
CA GLY A 77 -9.48 -17.97 -9.92
C GLY A 77 -9.01 -19.42 -10.09
N SER A 78 -9.68 -20.38 -9.45
CA SER A 78 -9.39 -21.82 -9.52
C SER A 78 -9.93 -22.49 -10.78
N LEU A 79 -10.89 -21.87 -11.47
CA LEU A 79 -11.46 -22.35 -12.74
C LEU A 79 -10.52 -22.05 -13.90
N ARG A 80 -9.33 -22.65 -13.90
CA ARG A 80 -8.27 -22.47 -14.91
C ARG A 80 -8.68 -22.82 -16.36
N ARG A 81 -9.91 -23.28 -16.63
CA ARG A 81 -10.35 -23.73 -17.97
C ARG A 81 -11.77 -23.36 -18.37
N SER A 82 -12.54 -22.67 -17.52
CA SER A 82 -13.90 -22.26 -17.87
C SER A 82 -14.28 -20.98 -17.13
N TRP A 83 -14.12 -19.86 -17.82
CA TRP A 83 -14.72 -18.61 -17.37
C TRP A 83 -16.24 -18.72 -17.53
N PRO A 84 -17.06 -18.23 -16.58
CA PRO A 84 -18.51 -18.18 -16.75
C PRO A 84 -18.83 -17.34 -18.00
N LYS A 85 -19.20 -18.00 -19.10
CA LYS A 85 -19.47 -17.35 -20.39
C LYS A 85 -20.89 -16.77 -20.47
N ALA A 86 -21.82 -17.31 -19.70
CA ALA A 86 -23.21 -16.88 -19.77
C ALA A 86 -23.35 -15.43 -19.28
N CYS A 87 -24.00 -14.59 -20.10
CA CYS A 87 -24.38 -13.21 -19.80
C CYS A 87 -23.24 -12.19 -19.63
N PHE A 88 -21.97 -12.55 -19.89
CA PHE A 88 -20.85 -11.61 -19.70
C PHE A 88 -20.95 -10.39 -20.63
N VAL A 89 -21.31 -10.58 -21.91
CA VAL A 89 -21.38 -9.49 -22.90
C VAL A 89 -22.48 -8.48 -22.53
N ASP A 90 -23.68 -8.96 -22.20
CA ASP A 90 -24.81 -8.09 -21.84
C ASP A 90 -24.55 -7.37 -20.52
N ALA A 91 -23.98 -8.07 -19.54
CA ALA A 91 -23.65 -7.50 -18.24
C ALA A 91 -22.51 -6.48 -18.34
N HIS A 92 -21.51 -6.74 -19.18
CA HIS A 92 -20.45 -5.79 -19.52
C HIS A 92 -21.05 -4.52 -20.14
N GLN A 93 -21.89 -4.65 -21.16
CA GLN A 93 -22.49 -3.49 -21.83
C GLN A 93 -23.35 -2.67 -20.86
N THR A 94 -24.17 -3.34 -20.05
CA THR A 94 -25.01 -2.68 -19.04
C THR A 94 -24.17 -1.87 -18.05
N TYR A 95 -23.02 -2.42 -17.62
CA TYR A 95 -22.10 -1.71 -16.73
C TYR A 95 -21.43 -0.50 -17.41
N VAL A 96 -20.99 -0.65 -18.65
CA VAL A 96 -20.40 0.45 -19.43
C VAL A 96 -21.41 1.58 -19.59
N ASP A 97 -22.65 1.28 -19.98
CA ASP A 97 -23.71 2.27 -20.16
C ASP A 97 -24.08 2.95 -18.85
N GLY A 98 -24.14 2.18 -17.76
CA GLY A 98 -24.35 2.71 -16.41
C GLY A 98 -23.22 3.66 -15.98
N LEU A 99 -21.96 3.31 -16.24
CA LEU A 99 -20.81 4.14 -15.91
C LEU A 99 -20.77 5.43 -16.75
N GLN A 100 -21.09 5.34 -18.04
CA GLN A 100 -21.21 6.52 -18.92
C GLN A 100 -22.33 7.46 -18.47
N THR A 101 -23.47 6.89 -18.07
CA THR A 101 -24.59 7.65 -17.51
C THR A 101 -24.17 8.35 -16.22
N PHE A 102 -23.50 7.64 -15.31
CA PHE A 102 -22.97 8.20 -14.07
C PHE A 102 -21.99 9.34 -14.34
N ASP A 103 -20.97 9.15 -15.18
CA ASP A 103 -20.01 10.20 -15.57
C ASP A 103 -20.71 11.42 -16.20
N GLY A 104 -21.70 11.18 -17.06
CA GLY A 104 -22.53 12.25 -17.63
C GLY A 104 -23.26 13.11 -16.59
N ILE A 105 -23.76 12.49 -15.51
CA ILE A 105 -24.40 13.19 -14.38
C ILE A 105 -23.35 13.92 -13.54
N VAL A 106 -22.22 13.28 -13.21
CA VAL A 106 -21.11 13.88 -12.46
C VAL A 106 -20.66 15.19 -13.10
N ARG A 107 -20.44 15.21 -14.42
CA ARG A 107 -19.95 16.39 -15.15
C ARG A 107 -20.92 17.59 -15.08
N LYS A 108 -22.22 17.32 -14.90
CA LYS A 108 -23.29 18.31 -14.77
C LYS A 108 -23.55 18.72 -13.32
N ALA A 109 -23.17 17.87 -12.35
CA ALA A 109 -23.39 18.10 -10.94
C ALA A 109 -22.46 19.21 -10.40
N ARG A 110 -23.02 20.38 -10.11
CA ARG A 110 -22.30 21.57 -9.61
C ARG A 110 -22.82 22.07 -8.27
N ARG A 111 -24.07 21.75 -7.94
CA ARG A 111 -24.77 22.27 -6.77
C ARG A 111 -25.09 21.13 -5.80
N PRO A 112 -25.19 21.41 -4.48
CA PRO A 112 -25.51 20.39 -3.48
C PRO A 112 -26.80 19.60 -3.77
N GLN A 113 -27.78 20.21 -4.44
CA GLN A 113 -29.04 19.54 -4.81
C GLN A 113 -28.82 18.35 -5.77
N ASP A 114 -27.76 18.37 -6.57
CA ASP A 114 -27.43 17.34 -7.54
C ASP A 114 -27.01 16.02 -6.87
N LEU A 115 -26.67 16.04 -5.58
CA LEU A 115 -26.23 14.87 -4.80
C LEU A 115 -27.30 13.76 -4.79
N THR A 116 -28.58 14.11 -4.83
CA THR A 116 -29.67 13.13 -4.83
C THR A 116 -29.67 12.30 -6.12
N ASP A 117 -29.57 12.97 -7.27
CA ASP A 117 -29.53 12.31 -8.57
C ASP A 117 -28.23 11.54 -8.77
N LEU A 118 -27.12 12.09 -8.29
CA LEU A 118 -25.81 11.44 -8.33
C LEU A 118 -25.80 10.17 -7.48
N THR A 119 -26.39 10.21 -6.29
CA THR A 119 -26.54 9.04 -5.41
C THR A 119 -27.39 7.96 -6.07
N ARG A 120 -28.50 8.34 -6.72
CA ARG A 120 -29.34 7.37 -7.45
C ARG A 120 -28.55 6.68 -8.58
N ALA A 121 -27.78 7.45 -9.33
CA ALA A 121 -26.94 6.92 -10.41
C ALA A 121 -25.82 6.00 -9.89
N LEU A 122 -25.19 6.36 -8.76
CA LEU A 122 -24.21 5.51 -8.09
C LEU A 122 -24.84 4.17 -7.68
N MET A 123 -26.01 4.20 -7.04
CA MET A 123 -26.70 2.99 -6.59
C MET A 123 -27.05 2.06 -7.76
N ALA A 124 -27.50 2.61 -8.89
CA ALA A 124 -27.76 1.82 -10.10
C ALA A 124 -26.49 1.17 -10.67
N LEU A 125 -25.36 1.89 -10.63
CA LEU A 125 -24.06 1.36 -11.05
C LEU A 125 -23.57 0.24 -10.12
N ILE A 126 -23.68 0.44 -8.80
CA ILE A 126 -23.33 -0.57 -7.78
C ILE A 126 -24.22 -1.82 -7.94
N GLU A 127 -25.52 -1.64 -8.17
CA GLU A 127 -26.44 -2.76 -8.41
C GLU A 127 -26.03 -3.56 -9.65
N THR A 128 -25.62 -2.87 -10.72
CA THR A 128 -25.12 -3.51 -11.94
C THR A 128 -23.82 -4.27 -11.67
N ALA A 129 -22.88 -3.68 -10.93
CA ALA A 129 -21.65 -4.34 -10.51
C ALA A 129 -21.92 -5.59 -9.66
N ASN A 130 -22.88 -5.52 -8.74
CA ASN A 130 -23.29 -6.65 -7.91
C ASN A 130 -23.93 -7.77 -8.74
N LYS A 131 -24.74 -7.45 -9.76
CA LYS A 131 -25.28 -8.45 -10.70
C LYS A 131 -24.16 -9.16 -11.47
N ILE A 132 -23.14 -8.44 -11.91
CA ILE A 132 -21.95 -9.03 -12.55
C ILE A 132 -21.19 -9.94 -11.57
N ALA A 133 -21.05 -9.52 -10.31
CA ALA A 133 -20.43 -10.31 -9.24
C ALA A 133 -21.19 -11.61 -8.91
N LEU A 134 -22.53 -11.58 -8.93
CA LEU A 134 -23.35 -12.79 -8.84
C LEU A 134 -23.16 -13.73 -10.03
N GLY A 135 -22.85 -13.18 -11.21
CA GLY A 135 -22.42 -13.93 -12.39
C GLY A 135 -20.99 -14.48 -12.33
N GLY A 136 -20.28 -14.28 -11.22
CA GLY A 136 -18.92 -14.80 -10.99
C GLY A 136 -17.79 -13.85 -11.39
N TRP A 137 -18.09 -12.56 -11.63
CA TRP A 137 -17.12 -11.58 -12.10
C TRP A 137 -17.09 -10.34 -11.20
N ASP A 138 -15.95 -10.05 -10.59
CA ASP A 138 -15.74 -8.80 -9.87
C ASP A 138 -15.30 -7.69 -10.84
N VAL A 139 -15.89 -6.50 -10.71
CA VAL A 139 -15.52 -5.31 -11.49
C VAL A 139 -14.92 -4.25 -10.58
N ASN A 140 -13.90 -3.53 -11.04
CA ASN A 140 -13.23 -2.46 -10.28
C ASN A 140 -14.06 -1.15 -10.17
N TRP A 141 -15.35 -1.27 -9.84
CA TRP A 141 -16.29 -0.15 -9.89
C TRP A 141 -15.91 1.03 -9.00
N ARG A 142 -15.30 0.77 -7.83
CA ARG A 142 -14.82 1.84 -6.94
C ARG A 142 -13.83 2.75 -7.66
N GLN A 143 -12.85 2.18 -8.35
CA GLN A 143 -11.85 2.94 -9.10
C GLN A 143 -12.46 3.70 -10.28
N ASN A 144 -13.44 3.11 -10.96
CA ASN A 144 -14.15 3.76 -12.07
C ASN A 144 -15.02 4.93 -11.58
N VAL A 145 -15.70 4.78 -10.44
CA VAL A 145 -16.45 5.86 -9.79
C VAL A 145 -15.51 6.98 -9.34
N GLN A 146 -14.38 6.65 -8.72
CA GLN A 146 -13.37 7.63 -8.33
C GLN A 146 -12.83 8.41 -9.54
N TRP A 147 -12.65 7.72 -10.68
CA TRP A 147 -12.27 8.35 -11.93
C TRP A 147 -13.34 9.27 -12.49
N ALA A 148 -14.61 8.87 -12.47
CA ALA A 148 -15.70 9.74 -12.91
C ALA A 148 -15.83 10.98 -12.01
N LEU A 149 -15.68 10.81 -10.69
CA LEU A 149 -15.73 11.88 -9.70
C LEU A 149 -14.52 12.84 -9.73
N ARG A 150 -13.48 12.56 -10.51
CA ARG A 150 -12.30 13.43 -10.59
C ARG A 150 -12.69 14.83 -11.08
N GLY A 151 -12.23 15.86 -10.37
CA GLY A 151 -12.57 17.25 -10.67
C GLY A 151 -14.01 17.65 -10.32
N SER A 152 -14.81 16.75 -9.74
CA SER A 152 -16.09 17.10 -9.11
C SER A 152 -15.90 17.52 -7.66
N ARG A 153 -16.92 18.15 -7.08
CA ARG A 153 -16.97 18.50 -5.64
C ARG A 153 -17.28 17.29 -4.74
N TYR A 154 -17.56 16.13 -5.32
CA TYR A 154 -18.04 14.94 -4.63
C TYR A 154 -16.98 13.83 -4.59
N GLY A 155 -16.97 13.08 -3.50
CA GLY A 155 -16.08 11.94 -3.24
C GLY A 155 -16.88 10.71 -2.84
N LEU A 156 -16.21 9.56 -2.80
CA LEU A 156 -16.79 8.30 -2.34
C LEU A 156 -16.34 8.03 -0.90
N SER A 157 -17.25 7.60 -0.04
CA SER A 157 -16.97 7.06 1.28
C SER A 157 -17.75 5.76 1.43
N GLY A 158 -17.05 4.62 1.39
CA GLY A 158 -17.67 3.31 1.30
C GLY A 158 -18.57 3.18 0.06
N TYR A 159 -19.88 3.21 0.25
CA TYR A 159 -20.88 3.11 -0.83
C TYR A 159 -21.69 4.41 -1.01
N TRP A 160 -21.26 5.49 -0.37
CA TRP A 160 -21.98 6.76 -0.33
C TRP A 160 -21.18 7.88 -0.96
N LEU A 161 -21.89 8.85 -1.53
CA LEU A 161 -21.29 10.08 -2.02
C LEU A 161 -21.28 11.13 -0.92
N VAL A 162 -20.17 11.83 -0.80
CA VAL A 162 -19.98 12.92 0.17
C VAL A 162 -19.39 14.14 -0.51
N GLU A 163 -19.62 15.32 0.05
CA GLU A 163 -18.92 16.52 -0.42
C GLU A 163 -17.45 16.53 0.07
N ARG A 164 -16.51 16.79 -0.85
CA ARG A 164 -15.06 16.71 -0.57
C ARG A 164 -14.51 17.88 0.23
N TYR A 165 -15.21 19.00 0.21
CA TYR A 165 -14.65 20.30 0.61
C TYR A 165 -15.51 21.09 1.60
N GLU A 166 -16.77 20.71 1.81
CA GLU A 166 -17.71 21.38 2.70
C GLU A 166 -18.20 20.39 3.78
N ASN A 167 -18.59 20.91 4.95
CA ASN A 167 -19.09 20.11 6.08
C ASN A 167 -18.18 18.93 6.47
N LEU A 168 -16.87 19.19 6.44
CA LEU A 168 -15.86 18.19 6.69
C LEU A 168 -15.88 17.72 8.15
N PRO A 169 -15.77 16.40 8.41
CA PRO A 169 -15.79 15.89 9.76
C PRO A 169 -14.55 16.37 10.53
N ASP A 170 -14.72 16.77 11.79
CA ASP A 170 -13.60 17.21 12.63
C ASP A 170 -12.54 16.11 12.81
N ARG A 171 -12.95 14.83 12.69
CA ARG A 171 -12.08 13.65 12.75
C ARG A 171 -12.44 12.61 11.69
N THR A 172 -11.43 11.97 11.11
CA THR A 172 -11.55 10.87 10.14
C THR A 172 -10.31 9.99 10.18
N THR A 173 -10.35 8.78 9.63
CA THR A 173 -9.13 7.97 9.44
C THR A 173 -8.41 8.35 8.14
N LEU A 174 -7.13 8.02 8.03
CA LEU A 174 -6.38 8.23 6.78
C LEU A 174 -7.03 7.49 5.61
N SER A 175 -7.40 6.22 5.79
CA SER A 175 -8.06 5.42 4.73
C SER A 175 -9.33 6.10 4.21
N GLU A 176 -10.23 6.50 5.13
CA GLU A 176 -11.47 7.19 4.77
C GLU A 176 -11.18 8.50 4.03
N ARG A 177 -10.20 9.29 4.49
CA ARG A 177 -9.88 10.57 3.85
C ARG A 177 -9.36 10.39 2.43
N LEU A 178 -8.48 9.41 2.21
CA LEU A 178 -7.92 9.10 0.90
C LEU A 178 -8.98 8.53 -0.06
N GLU A 179 -9.94 7.75 0.46
CA GLU A 179 -11.12 7.34 -0.30
C GLU A 179 -11.93 8.57 -0.76
N ILE A 180 -12.26 9.48 0.15
CA ILE A 180 -13.06 10.67 -0.18
C ILE A 180 -12.39 11.55 -1.24
N ILE A 181 -11.08 11.76 -1.13
CA ILE A 181 -10.32 12.57 -2.08
C ILE A 181 -10.16 11.84 -3.43
N GLY A 182 -10.13 10.50 -3.41
CA GLY A 182 -9.85 9.68 -4.59
C GLY A 182 -8.38 9.73 -4.99
N GLY A 183 -7.48 9.56 -4.03
CA GLY A 183 -6.05 9.58 -4.29
C GLY A 183 -5.27 8.76 -3.27
N PRO A 184 -4.23 8.01 -3.69
CA PRO A 184 -3.47 7.16 -2.78
C PRO A 184 -2.29 7.91 -2.14
N ILE A 185 -2.18 9.23 -2.27
CA ILE A 185 -1.01 9.95 -1.76
C ILE A 185 -1.38 10.68 -0.48
N PHE A 186 -0.63 10.39 0.57
CA PHE A 186 -0.63 11.17 1.80
C PHE A 186 0.77 11.73 2.04
N TYR A 187 0.94 12.48 3.13
CA TYR A 187 2.23 13.05 3.46
C TYR A 187 2.65 12.73 4.88
N ARG A 188 3.96 12.61 5.06
CA ARG A 188 4.60 12.46 6.37
C ARG A 188 5.41 13.69 6.68
N GLN A 189 5.39 14.10 7.94
CA GLN A 189 6.28 15.12 8.44
C GLN A 189 6.97 14.62 9.71
N MET A 190 8.29 14.72 9.72
CA MET A 190 9.09 14.41 10.91
C MET A 190 9.39 15.68 11.70
N ARG A 191 9.59 15.54 13.01
CA ARG A 191 10.12 16.58 13.88
C ARG A 191 11.27 16.01 14.68
N LYS A 192 12.40 16.73 14.68
CA LYS A 192 13.63 16.34 15.39
C LYS A 192 14.16 17.56 16.13
N ARG A 193 14.40 17.43 17.45
CA ARG A 193 14.84 18.55 18.33
C ARG A 193 13.98 19.80 18.12
N GLU A 194 12.66 19.62 18.18
CA GLU A 194 11.63 20.67 18.00
C GLU A 194 11.57 21.34 16.62
N LYS A 195 12.50 21.03 15.70
CA LYS A 195 12.47 21.54 14.33
C LYS A 195 11.62 20.66 13.44
N LEU A 196 10.73 21.30 12.68
CA LEU A 196 9.91 20.64 11.66
C LEU A 196 10.77 20.27 10.46
N GLY A 197 10.74 18.99 10.08
CA GLY A 197 11.34 18.48 8.86
C GLY A 197 10.49 18.74 7.62
N LYS A 198 11.04 18.34 6.47
CA LYS A 198 10.36 18.39 5.18
C LYS A 198 9.13 17.48 5.18
N ILE A 199 8.11 17.91 4.44
CA ILE A 199 6.93 17.10 4.14
C ILE A 199 7.28 16.16 2.98
N THR A 200 7.15 14.86 3.19
CA THR A 200 7.49 13.82 2.21
C THR A 200 6.22 13.12 1.76
N PRO A 201 5.94 13.03 0.44
CA PRO A 201 4.80 12.27 -0.07
C PRO A 201 5.03 10.77 0.12
N VAL A 202 3.97 10.05 0.44
CA VAL A 202 3.96 8.59 0.59
C VAL A 202 2.73 8.03 -0.12
N VAL A 203 2.95 6.96 -0.87
CA VAL A 203 1.87 6.21 -1.52
C VAL A 203 1.26 5.26 -0.50
N PHE A 204 -0.05 5.30 -0.37
CA PHE A 204 -0.90 4.47 0.48
C PHE A 204 -1.13 3.12 -0.21
N ALA A 205 -0.21 2.20 0.05
CA ALA A 205 -0.26 0.82 -0.41
C ALA A 205 0.61 -0.09 0.46
N GLY A 206 0.29 -1.39 0.51
CA GLY A 206 1.12 -2.41 1.13
C GLY A 206 1.39 -2.12 2.61
N ASP A 207 2.67 -2.01 2.98
CA ASP A 207 3.06 -1.77 4.38
C ASP A 207 2.63 -0.40 4.91
N SER A 208 2.56 0.61 4.04
CA SER A 208 2.12 1.95 4.46
C SER A 208 0.61 1.99 4.75
N GLU A 209 -0.19 1.26 3.99
CA GLU A 209 -1.62 1.10 4.23
C GLU A 209 -1.85 0.41 5.58
N LYS A 210 -1.14 -0.69 5.84
CA LYS A 210 -1.19 -1.39 7.14
C LYS A 210 -0.76 -0.51 8.31
N ALA A 211 0.30 0.28 8.13
CA ALA A 211 0.86 1.09 9.20
C ALA A 211 0.03 2.36 9.49
N TYR A 212 -0.59 2.97 8.48
CA TYR A 212 -1.17 4.30 8.59
C TYR A 212 -2.68 4.38 8.33
N GLY A 213 -3.32 3.33 7.78
CA GLY A 213 -4.72 3.37 7.39
C GLY A 213 -5.67 3.76 8.52
N GLY A 214 -5.47 3.18 9.70
CA GLY A 214 -6.25 3.46 10.90
C GLY A 214 -5.85 4.72 11.67
N VAL A 215 -4.88 5.51 11.19
CA VAL A 215 -4.43 6.73 11.90
C VAL A 215 -5.53 7.78 11.83
N PHE A 216 -5.94 8.27 12.99
CA PHE A 216 -6.88 9.39 13.08
C PHE A 216 -6.24 10.70 12.67
N LEU A 217 -6.96 11.43 11.83
CA LEU A 217 -6.66 12.77 11.39
C LEU A 217 -7.70 13.73 11.96
N SER A 218 -7.24 14.88 12.43
CA SER A 218 -8.09 15.99 12.87
C SER A 218 -8.08 17.10 11.82
N LEU A 219 -9.24 17.73 11.63
CA LEU A 219 -9.41 18.87 10.75
C LEU A 219 -8.60 20.06 11.28
N ASN A 220 -7.63 20.52 10.49
CA ASN A 220 -6.87 21.72 10.76
C ASN A 220 -7.61 22.94 10.19
N ARG A 221 -7.96 23.89 11.07
CA ARG A 221 -8.61 25.16 10.70
C ARG A 221 -7.61 26.28 10.34
N GLY A 222 -6.30 26.00 10.45
CA GLY A 222 -5.23 26.95 10.11
C GLY A 222 -4.77 26.86 8.65
N VAL A 223 -3.68 27.56 8.34
CA VAL A 223 -3.04 27.54 7.01
C VAL A 223 -2.18 26.29 6.85
N GLY A 224 -2.34 25.58 5.73
CA GLY A 224 -1.55 24.40 5.39
C GLY A 224 -2.42 23.24 4.90
N ARG A 225 -1.95 22.01 5.14
CA ARG A 225 -2.76 20.80 4.87
C ARG A 225 -4.01 20.79 5.75
N ARG A 226 -5.08 20.17 5.29
CA ARG A 226 -6.42 20.22 5.88
C ARG A 226 -6.60 19.21 7.00
N TYR A 227 -5.93 18.06 6.94
CA TYR A 227 -6.09 17.00 7.94
C TYR A 227 -4.75 16.51 8.47
N TRP A 228 -4.54 16.56 9.79
CA TRP A 228 -3.28 16.16 10.44
C TRP A 228 -3.53 15.16 11.55
N SER A 229 -2.65 14.17 11.71
CA SER A 229 -2.62 13.35 12.91
C SER A 229 -1.92 14.09 14.06
N ASP A 230 -2.12 13.58 15.27
CA ASP A 230 -1.25 13.89 16.39
C ASP A 230 0.19 13.43 16.11
N TRP A 231 1.15 13.98 16.87
CA TRP A 231 2.53 13.54 16.82
C TRP A 231 2.68 12.17 17.48
N VAL A 232 3.14 11.19 16.72
CA VAL A 232 3.53 9.87 17.19
C VAL A 232 5.03 9.88 17.46
N VAL A 233 5.45 9.50 18.67
CA VAL A 233 6.87 9.39 19.04
C VAL A 233 7.31 7.95 18.82
N ASP A 234 8.36 7.75 18.03
CA ASP A 234 8.98 6.43 17.87
C ASP A 234 9.88 6.07 19.06
N GLU A 235 10.27 4.81 19.16
CA GLU A 235 11.15 4.29 20.23
C GLU A 235 12.53 4.98 20.28
N ARG A 236 12.92 5.65 19.18
CA ARG A 236 14.19 6.38 19.04
C ARG A 236 14.01 7.88 19.34
N GLY A 237 12.83 8.29 19.81
CA GLY A 237 12.49 9.67 20.16
C GLY A 237 12.21 10.60 18.97
N ALA A 238 12.13 10.09 17.74
CA ALA A 238 11.71 10.87 16.59
C ALA A 238 10.18 11.02 16.60
N CYS A 239 9.70 12.24 16.38
CA CYS A 239 8.27 12.52 16.27
C CYS A 239 7.86 12.50 14.79
N LEU A 240 6.80 11.77 14.46
CA LEU A 240 6.21 11.71 13.13
C LEU A 240 4.74 12.14 13.21
N ARG A 241 4.24 12.84 12.19
CA ARG A 241 2.81 12.96 11.94
C ARG A 241 2.45 12.66 10.49
N VAL A 242 1.22 12.23 10.31
CA VAL A 242 0.57 11.99 9.01
C VAL A 242 -0.23 13.23 8.66
N LEU A 243 -0.22 13.61 7.38
CA LEU A 243 -0.96 14.75 6.83
C LEU A 243 -1.71 14.31 5.57
N SER A 244 -2.90 14.87 5.36
CA SER A 244 -3.71 14.74 4.15
C SER A 244 -4.18 16.11 3.66
N ASP A 245 -4.35 16.19 2.33
CA ASP A 245 -4.81 17.30 1.47
C ASP A 245 -4.34 18.72 1.76
#